data_AF-A0A7W8BDN3-F1
#
_entry.id   AF-A0A7W8BDN3-F1
#
_cell.length_a   1.000
_cell.length_b   1.000
_cell.length_c   1.000
_cell.angle_alpha   90.00
_cell.angle_beta   90.00
_cell.angle_gamma   90.00
#
_symmetry.space_group_name_H-M   'P 1'
#
loop_
_entity.id
_entity.type
_entity.pdbx_description
1 polymer ?
#
loop_
_entity_poly.entity_id
_entity_poly.type
_entity_poly.pdbx_seq_one_letter_code
_entity_poly.pdbx_strand_id
1 'polypeptide(L)'
;MHTLTRLGRFAVTAGAALVLATGLTTSAQAASGTFSYTSTNGEEYVFDNPQNGECRLLVEGARVADNGTGAKATFYTEPGDCESAVVATLPPGMAKSFEGGAIPRSVQFG
;
A
#
# COMPACT_ATOMS: atom_id res chain seq x y z
N MET A 1 57.59 -37.33 9.80
CA MET A 1 56.62 -37.80 8.79
C MET A 1 55.45 -38.43 9.55
N HIS A 2 54.54 -37.60 10.08
CA HIS A 2 53.13 -37.45 9.68
C HIS A 2 52.26 -38.69 9.87
N THR A 3 51.57 -38.78 11.02
CA THR A 3 50.33 -39.56 11.12
C THR A 3 49.32 -38.91 12.07
N LEU A 4 48.56 -37.98 11.48
CA LEU A 4 47.11 -37.78 11.67
C LEU A 4 46.58 -37.61 13.11
N THR A 5 46.87 -36.43 13.66
CA THR A 5 45.89 -35.69 14.46
C THR A 5 44.69 -35.35 13.57
N ARG A 6 43.49 -35.84 13.90
CA ARG A 6 42.24 -35.06 13.89
C ARG A 6 41.09 -35.93 14.36
N LEU A 7 40.78 -35.73 15.65
CA LEU A 7 39.43 -35.73 16.21
C LEU A 7 38.41 -35.40 15.10
N GLY A 8 37.52 -36.32 14.73
CA GLY A 8 36.53 -36.85 15.63
C GLY A 8 35.33 -35.90 15.67
N ARG A 9 34.63 -35.78 14.54
CA ARG A 9 33.22 -35.42 14.40
C ARG A 9 32.75 -34.16 15.14
N PHE A 10 32.86 -33.01 14.45
CA PHE A 10 32.00 -31.86 14.70
C PHE A 10 30.57 -32.22 14.28
N ALA A 11 29.79 -32.72 15.23
CA ALA A 11 28.36 -32.97 15.05
C ALA A 11 27.62 -32.26 16.19
N VAL A 12 27.33 -30.96 16.02
CA VAL A 12 26.09 -30.32 16.51
C VAL A 12 25.88 -29.02 15.72
N THR A 13 25.16 -29.07 14.61
CA THR A 13 24.44 -27.91 14.07
C THR A 13 22.96 -28.26 14.10
N ALA A 14 22.38 -28.21 15.29
CA ALA A 14 20.96 -28.41 15.50
C ALA A 14 20.30 -27.07 15.85
N GLY A 15 19.45 -26.61 14.93
CA GLY A 15 18.16 -26.01 15.27
C GLY A 15 18.15 -24.58 15.81
N ALA A 16 18.09 -23.60 14.90
CA ALA A 16 17.41 -22.32 15.15
C ALA A 16 16.95 -21.71 13.82
N ALA A 17 16.08 -22.43 13.09
CA ALA A 17 15.43 -21.90 11.90
C ALA A 17 13.92 -22.04 12.08
N LEU A 18 13.32 -21.19 12.91
CA LEU A 18 11.88 -20.99 13.03
C LEU A 18 11.69 -19.76 13.91
N VAL A 19 11.38 -18.62 13.30
CA VAL A 19 10.53 -17.52 13.79
C VAL A 19 10.92 -16.30 12.95
N LEU A 20 10.27 -16.10 11.80
CA LEU A 20 10.13 -14.79 11.14
C LEU A 20 8.98 -14.78 10.10
N ALA A 21 8.08 -15.76 10.16
CA ALA A 21 6.86 -15.78 9.34
C ALA A 21 5.65 -15.32 10.16
N THR A 22 5.80 -14.25 10.94
CA THR A 22 4.66 -13.39 11.30
C THR A 22 4.66 -12.22 10.34
N GLY A 23 4.67 -12.52 9.03
CA GLY A 23 4.15 -11.56 8.07
C GLY A 23 2.70 -11.37 8.46
N LEU A 24 2.39 -10.22 9.05
CA LEU A 24 1.04 -9.78 9.37
C LEU A 24 0.20 -9.99 8.11
N THR A 25 -0.50 -11.11 8.02
CA THR A 25 -1.64 -11.21 7.13
C THR A 25 -2.73 -10.38 7.80
N THR A 26 -2.58 -9.05 7.74
CA THR A 26 -3.73 -8.19 7.91
C THR A 26 -4.68 -8.66 6.81
N SER A 27 -5.82 -9.20 7.22
CA SER A 27 -6.86 -9.57 6.27
C SER A 27 -7.28 -8.27 5.60
N ALA A 28 -6.65 -7.94 4.46
CA ALA A 28 -6.93 -6.75 3.70
C ALA A 28 -8.31 -6.96 3.08
N GLN A 29 -9.34 -6.50 3.78
CA GLN A 29 -10.70 -6.51 3.27
C GLN A 29 -10.71 -5.54 2.08
N ALA A 30 -11.20 -5.96 0.93
CA ALA A 30 -11.36 -5.03 -0.19
C ALA A 30 -12.42 -3.97 0.16
N ALA A 31 -12.14 -2.72 -0.16
CA ALA A 31 -13.16 -1.69 -0.30
C ALA A 31 -14.05 -2.08 -1.49
N SER A 32 -15.21 -2.68 -1.20
CA SER A 32 -16.18 -3.07 -2.24
C SER A 32 -16.58 -1.87 -3.09
N GLY A 33 -16.62 -2.02 -4.42
CA GLY A 33 -16.99 -0.95 -5.36
C GLY A 33 -15.81 -0.45 -6.18
N THR A 34 -15.95 0.73 -6.78
CA THR A 34 -14.96 1.27 -7.73
C THR A 34 -14.53 2.67 -7.30
N PHE A 35 -13.23 2.91 -7.30
CA PHE A 35 -12.67 4.25 -7.17
C PHE A 35 -12.16 4.72 -8.53
N SER A 36 -12.45 5.96 -8.91
CA SER A 36 -11.91 6.55 -10.13
C SER A 36 -11.29 7.90 -9.87
N TYR A 37 -10.31 8.28 -10.68
CA TYR A 37 -9.76 9.62 -10.63
C TYR A 37 -9.28 10.08 -12.00
N THR A 38 -9.42 11.37 -12.26
CA THR A 38 -8.81 12.04 -13.40
C THR A 38 -7.48 12.65 -12.97
N SER A 39 -6.41 12.33 -13.69
CA SER A 39 -5.08 12.85 -13.41
C SER A 39 -4.96 14.33 -13.77
N THR A 40 -3.86 14.95 -13.37
CA THR A 40 -3.56 16.33 -13.76
C THR A 40 -3.42 16.52 -15.28
N ASN A 41 -3.06 15.46 -16.01
CA ASN A 41 -2.96 15.45 -17.47
C ASN A 41 -4.29 15.12 -18.17
N GLY A 42 -5.36 14.86 -17.40
CA GLY A 42 -6.68 14.56 -17.93
C GLY A 42 -6.94 13.09 -18.23
N GLU A 43 -6.01 12.20 -17.88
CA GLU A 43 -6.18 10.76 -18.04
C GLU A 43 -7.03 10.19 -16.91
N GLU A 44 -7.91 9.25 -17.23
CA GLU A 44 -8.78 8.61 -16.24
C GLU A 44 -8.23 7.25 -15.82
N TYR A 45 -8.21 7.03 -14.51
CA TYR A 45 -7.73 5.82 -13.88
C TYR A 45 -8.80 5.26 -12.97
N VAL A 46 -8.89 3.93 -12.91
CA VAL A 46 -9.92 3.22 -12.16
C VAL A 46 -9.28 2.11 -11.33
N PHE A 47 -9.71 2.00 -10.08
CA PHE A 47 -9.39 0.91 -9.17
C PHE A 47 -10.67 0.16 -8.81
N ASP A 48 -10.76 -1.10 -9.24
CA ASP A 48 -11.86 -1.99 -8.89
C ASP A 48 -11.56 -2.76 -7.61
N ASN A 49 -12.47 -2.66 -6.64
CA ASN A 49 -12.40 -3.28 -5.32
C ASN A 49 -11.02 -3.14 -4.66
N PRO A 50 -10.49 -1.91 -4.48
CA PRO A 50 -9.14 -1.73 -3.96
C PRO A 50 -9.01 -2.31 -2.53
N GLN A 51 -7.85 -2.86 -2.19
CA GLN A 51 -7.63 -3.45 -0.87
C GLN A 51 -7.58 -2.36 0.22
N ASN A 52 -8.28 -2.57 1.36
CA ASN A 52 -8.15 -1.67 2.50
C ASN A 52 -6.73 -1.76 3.08
N GLY A 53 -6.21 -0.61 3.51
CA GLY A 53 -4.86 -0.46 4.03
C GLY A 53 -3.77 -0.47 2.96
N GLU A 54 -4.07 -0.79 1.70
CA GLU A 54 -3.10 -0.73 0.61
C GLU A 54 -2.89 0.73 0.18
N CYS A 55 -1.62 1.16 0.14
CA CYS A 55 -1.26 2.47 -0.39
C CYS A 55 -1.16 2.41 -1.92
N ARG A 56 -1.97 3.21 -2.61
CA ARG A 56 -2.04 3.25 -4.07
C ARG A 56 -1.42 4.54 -4.57
N LEU A 57 -0.51 4.40 -5.53
CA LEU A 57 0.00 5.53 -6.29
C LEU A 57 -1.12 6.10 -7.17
N LEU A 58 -1.32 7.41 -7.10
CA LEU A 58 -2.10 8.17 -8.07
C LEU A 58 -1.12 8.66 -9.14
N VAL A 59 -1.07 7.95 -10.26
CA VAL A 59 -0.22 8.29 -11.41
C VAL A 59 -0.53 9.73 -11.81
N GLU A 60 0.51 10.56 -11.82
CA GLU A 60 0.45 12.01 -12.14
C GLU A 60 -0.43 12.85 -11.20
N GLY A 61 -0.88 12.27 -10.10
CA GLY A 61 -1.72 12.88 -9.08
C GLY A 61 -3.18 13.08 -9.50
N ALA A 62 -4.10 13.08 -8.54
CA ALA A 62 -5.52 13.22 -8.83
C ALA A 62 -5.97 14.68 -8.85
N ARG A 63 -6.47 15.14 -10.00
CA ARG A 63 -7.16 16.44 -10.13
C ARG A 63 -8.61 16.34 -9.67
N VAL A 64 -9.29 15.25 -10.00
CA VAL A 64 -10.64 14.92 -9.56
C VAL A 64 -10.64 13.47 -9.12
N ALA A 65 -11.30 13.16 -8.02
CA ALA A 65 -11.47 11.80 -7.54
C ALA A 65 -12.93 11.52 -7.21
N ASP A 66 -13.40 10.34 -7.56
CA ASP A 66 -14.70 9.79 -7.22
C ASP A 66 -14.50 8.48 -6.45
N ASN A 67 -15.04 8.46 -5.23
CA ASN A 67 -14.95 7.31 -4.35
C ASN A 67 -16.27 6.53 -4.35
N GLY A 68 -16.57 5.82 -5.43
CA GLY A 68 -17.66 4.86 -5.51
C GLY A 68 -17.45 3.57 -4.70
N THR A 69 -16.43 3.50 -3.82
CA THR A 69 -16.21 2.35 -2.94
C THR A 69 -17.02 2.48 -1.64
N GLY A 70 -17.16 1.37 -0.93
CA GLY A 70 -17.77 1.31 0.41
C GLY A 70 -16.82 1.70 1.55
N ALA A 71 -15.59 2.12 1.25
CA ALA A 71 -14.60 2.52 2.23
C ALA A 71 -14.24 4.01 2.09
N LYS A 72 -13.70 4.59 3.16
CA LYS A 72 -13.19 5.95 3.16
C LYS A 72 -11.87 6.00 2.39
N ALA A 73 -11.70 6.97 1.49
CA ALA A 73 -10.46 7.20 0.75
C ALA A 73 -9.67 8.35 1.41
N THR A 74 -8.45 8.07 1.86
CA THR A 74 -7.54 9.06 2.44
C THR A 74 -6.43 9.37 1.46
N PHE A 75 -6.19 10.65 1.19
CA PHE A 75 -5.27 11.12 0.17
C PHE A 75 -4.01 11.73 0.78
N TYR A 76 -2.85 11.48 0.17
CA TYR A 76 -1.55 11.86 0.69
C TYR A 76 -0.72 12.63 -0.34
N THR A 77 0.20 13.46 0.15
CA THR A 77 1.02 14.36 -0.68
C THR A 77 2.10 13.65 -1.48
N GLU A 78 2.72 12.60 -0.92
CA GLU A 78 3.88 11.95 -1.54
C GLU A 78 3.47 10.71 -2.36
N PRO A 79 4.16 10.42 -3.47
CA PRO A 79 3.81 9.32 -4.37
C PRO A 79 4.20 7.95 -3.80
N GLY A 80 3.22 7.03 -3.73
CA GLY A 80 3.39 5.70 -3.15
C GLY A 80 3.52 5.68 -1.61
N ASP A 81 3.34 6.81 -0.94
CA ASP A 81 3.52 6.95 0.50
C ASP A 81 2.22 7.42 1.18
N CYS A 82 1.74 6.61 2.12
CA CYS A 82 0.51 6.85 2.88
C CYS A 82 0.77 7.10 4.37
N GLU A 83 2.01 7.47 4.71
CA GLU A 83 2.42 7.93 6.04
C GLU A 83 2.70 9.45 6.05
N SER A 84 2.79 10.04 4.86
CA SER A 84 2.96 11.46 4.57
C SER A 84 1.78 12.34 5.00
N ALA A 85 1.89 13.64 4.76
CA ALA A 85 0.84 14.60 5.06
C ALA A 85 -0.46 14.26 4.31
N VAL A 86 -1.57 14.26 5.05
CA VAL A 86 -2.91 14.05 4.51
C VAL A 86 -3.37 15.31 3.78
N VAL A 87 -3.72 15.15 2.51
CA VAL A 87 -4.28 16.22 1.66
C VAL A 87 -5.78 16.36 1.91
N ALA A 88 -6.48 15.23 1.93
CA ALA A 88 -7.92 15.19 2.11
C ALA A 88 -8.38 13.79 2.50
N THR A 89 -9.64 13.71 2.91
CA THR A 89 -10.35 12.45 3.10
C THR A 89 -11.70 12.56 2.40
N LEU A 90 -12.09 11.50 1.69
CA LEU A 90 -13.31 11.43 0.91
C LEU A 90 -14.16 10.25 1.40
N PRO A 91 -15.38 10.49 1.90
CA PRO A 91 -16.28 9.43 2.32
C PRO A 91 -16.68 8.50 1.16
N PRO A 92 -17.23 7.31 1.46
CA PRO A 92 -17.89 6.45 0.48
C PRO A 92 -18.96 7.19 -0.34
N GLY A 93 -19.03 6.92 -1.64
CA GLY A 93 -20.01 7.46 -2.58
C GLY A 93 -19.86 8.95 -2.90
N MET A 94 -18.74 9.57 -2.56
CA MET A 94 -18.51 11.01 -2.72
C MET A 94 -17.41 11.29 -3.75
N ALA A 95 -17.47 12.47 -4.37
CA ALA A 95 -16.46 12.98 -5.29
C ALA A 95 -15.85 14.31 -4.80
N LYS A 96 -14.63 14.60 -5.24
CA LYS A 96 -13.91 15.83 -4.89
C LYS A 96 -12.99 16.29 -6.04
N SER A 97 -12.98 17.60 -6.29
CA SER A 97 -11.95 18.27 -7.09
C SER A 97 -10.84 18.82 -6.20
N PHE A 98 -9.60 18.71 -6.67
CA PHE A 98 -8.37 19.24 -6.08
C PHE A 98 -7.81 20.43 -6.87
N GLU A 99 -8.59 20.97 -7.82
CA GLU A 99 -8.19 22.12 -8.62
C GLU A 99 -7.88 23.35 -7.76
N GLY A 100 -6.75 24.01 -8.06
CA GLY A 100 -6.27 25.17 -7.31
C GLY A 100 -5.75 24.85 -5.90
N GLY A 101 -5.70 23.58 -5.50
CA GLY A 101 -5.20 23.12 -4.20
C GLY A 101 -4.00 22.17 -4.32
N ALA A 102 -3.70 21.50 -3.20
CA ALA A 102 -2.69 20.45 -3.17
C ALA A 102 -3.19 19.22 -3.95
N ILE A 103 -2.40 18.77 -4.93
CA ILE A 103 -2.68 17.58 -5.73
C ILE A 103 -2.17 16.35 -4.99
N PRO A 104 -3.05 15.42 -4.57
CA PRO A 104 -2.63 14.20 -3.91
C PRO A 104 -1.95 13.25 -4.89
N ARG A 105 -0.95 12.52 -4.40
CA ARG A 105 -0.16 11.57 -5.19
C ARG A 105 -0.30 10.12 -4.73
N SER A 106 -0.96 9.90 -3.59
CA SER A 106 -1.34 8.57 -3.12
C SER A 106 -2.72 8.55 -2.49
N VAL A 107 -3.32 7.37 -2.45
CA VAL A 107 -4.59 7.11 -1.76
C VAL A 107 -4.54 5.79 -1.00
N GLN A 108 -5.15 5.74 0.17
CA GLN A 108 -5.38 4.52 0.95
C GLN A 108 -6.87 4.42 1.31
N PHE A 109 -7.41 3.20 1.26
CA PHE A 109 -8.80 2.92 1.61
C PHE A 109 -8.90 2.28 3.00
N GLY A 110 -9.91 2.67 3.79
CA GLY A 110 -10.15 2.11 5.14
C GLY A 110 -10.65 3.13 6.16
#